data_AF-A0A5J5GHP2-F1
#
_entry.id   AF-A0A5J5GHP2-F1
#
_cell.length_a   1.000
_cell.length_b   1.000
_cell.length_c   1.000
_cell.angle_alpha   90.00
_cell.angle_beta   90.00
_cell.angle_gamma   90.00
#
_symmetry.space_group_name_H-M   'P 1'
#
loop_
_entity.id
_entity.type
_entity.pdbx_description
1 polymer ?
#
loop_
_entity_poly.entity_id
_entity_poly.type
_entity_poly.pdbx_seq_one_letter_code
_entity_poly.pdbx_strand_id
1 'polypeptide(L)'
;MFMGEYQHSIDEKGRIIIPARFRELLGSSFVITRGLDSCLFVYPMSEWGMMEHKLKSLSLMKSEARAFSRFFFSGATECQWDKQGRVNVPAVLRQYAKLDKDCAVLGVSNRVEIWNKELWERYCEESEGSFNEIAEKLVDFNFDL
;
A
#
# COMPACT_ATOMS: atom_id res chain seq x y z
N MET A 1 -10.59 -10.55 0.04
CA MET A 1 -9.37 -10.37 -0.79
C MET A 1 -9.53 -9.14 -1.66
N PHE A 2 -8.53 -8.28 -1.71
CA PHE A 2 -8.45 -7.13 -2.60
C PHE A 2 -7.85 -7.56 -3.94
N MET A 3 -8.48 -7.14 -5.04
CA MET A 3 -8.01 -7.43 -6.40
C MET A 3 -8.53 -6.40 -7.40
N GLY A 4 -7.73 -6.17 -8.45
CA GLY A 4 -8.03 -5.24 -9.55
C GLY A 4 -7.33 -3.89 -9.40
N GLU A 5 -7.38 -3.11 -10.47
CA GLU A 5 -6.81 -1.76 -10.59
C GLU A 5 -7.93 -0.76 -10.89
N TYR A 6 -7.87 0.41 -10.24
CA TYR A 6 -8.83 1.50 -10.40
C TYR A 6 -8.09 2.83 -10.55
N GLN A 7 -8.52 3.68 -11.48
CA GLN A 7 -7.96 5.01 -11.68
C GLN A 7 -8.82 6.06 -10.98
N HIS A 8 -8.18 6.87 -10.14
CA HIS A 8 -8.80 7.98 -9.42
C HIS A 8 -7.83 9.16 -9.37
N SER A 9 -8.34 10.34 -9.04
CA SER A 9 -7.49 11.50 -8.78
C SER A 9 -7.48 11.86 -7.29
N ILE A 10 -6.37 12.43 -6.84
CA ILE A 10 -6.28 13.10 -5.56
C ILE A 10 -6.66 14.58 -5.74
N ASP A 11 -7.54 15.08 -4.88
CA ASP A 11 -7.95 16.49 -4.93
C ASP A 11 -6.93 17.40 -4.23
N GLU A 12 -7.09 18.71 -4.40
CA GLU A 12 -6.22 19.74 -3.79
C GLU A 12 -6.18 19.69 -2.26
N LYS A 13 -7.20 19.09 -1.62
CA LYS A 13 -7.26 18.88 -0.17
C LYS A 13 -6.59 17.57 0.24
N GLY A 14 -6.05 16.81 -0.71
CA GLY A 14 -5.39 15.54 -0.50
C GLY A 14 -6.33 14.38 -0.28
N ARG A 15 -7.56 14.46 -0.79
CA ARG A 15 -8.56 13.40 -0.67
C ARG A 15 -8.63 12.59 -1.95
N ILE A 16 -8.70 11.26 -1.80
CA ILE A 16 -8.84 10.31 -2.90
C ILE A 16 -10.06 9.42 -2.66
N ILE A 17 -10.78 9.08 -3.74
CA ILE A 17 -11.88 8.10 -3.70
C ILE A 17 -11.30 6.69 -3.53
N ILE A 18 -11.94 5.91 -2.68
CA ILE A 18 -11.61 4.49 -2.53
C ILE A 18 -12.74 3.67 -3.17
N PRO A 19 -12.41 2.74 -4.10
CA PRO A 19 -13.40 1.92 -4.79
C PRO A 19 -14.39 1.27 -3.81
N ALA A 20 -15.67 1.23 -4.18
CA ALA A 20 -16.74 0.75 -3.27
C ALA A 20 -16.44 -0.65 -2.71
N ARG A 21 -16.00 -1.57 -3.57
CA ARG A 21 -15.60 -2.93 -3.19
C ARG A 21 -14.44 -2.95 -2.18
N PHE A 22 -13.49 -2.01 -2.29
CA PHE A 22 -12.38 -1.93 -1.35
C PHE A 22 -12.85 -1.36 -0.01
N ARG A 23 -13.76 -0.37 -0.01
CA ARG A 23 -14.34 0.16 1.24
C ARG A 23 -15.10 -0.90 2.03
N GLU A 24 -15.87 -1.77 1.36
CA GLU A 24 -16.57 -2.89 2.01
C GLU A 24 -15.60 -3.82 2.76
N LEU A 25 -14.46 -4.12 2.14
CA LEU A 25 -13.45 -5.01 2.72
C LEU A 25 -12.57 -4.33 3.77
N LEU A 26 -12.31 -3.03 3.63
CA LEU A 26 -11.49 -2.26 4.57
C LEU A 26 -12.26 -1.92 5.86
N GLY A 27 -13.58 -1.79 5.79
CA GLY A 27 -14.41 -1.36 6.92
C GLY A 27 -14.39 0.16 7.12
N SER A 28 -14.91 0.63 8.25
CA SER A 28 -15.00 2.07 8.56
C SER A 28 -13.70 2.69 9.05
N SER A 29 -12.79 1.89 9.61
CA SER A 29 -11.46 2.29 10.05
C SER A 29 -10.40 1.34 9.48
N PHE A 30 -9.26 1.90 9.10
CA PHE A 30 -8.17 1.23 8.41
C PHE A 30 -6.89 2.05 8.58
N VAL A 31 -5.74 1.47 8.23
CA VAL A 31 -4.44 2.15 8.33
C VAL A 31 -3.89 2.44 6.95
N ILE A 32 -3.45 3.68 6.71
CA ILE A 32 -2.59 4.04 5.57
C ILE A 32 -1.16 4.18 6.08
N THR A 33 -0.19 3.62 5.36
CA THR A 33 1.23 3.81 5.62
C THR A 33 2.07 3.86 4.34
N ARG A 34 3.38 4.11 4.47
CA ARG A 34 4.34 4.00 3.38
C ARG A 34 4.44 2.55 2.92
N GLY A 35 4.26 2.33 1.64
CA GLY A 35 4.55 1.07 0.98
C GLY A 35 6.00 0.95 0.56
N LEU A 36 6.29 -0.08 -0.22
CA LEU A 36 7.53 -0.17 -1.00
C LEU A 36 7.36 0.60 -2.31
N ASP A 37 8.45 0.83 -3.03
CA ASP A 37 8.41 1.38 -4.40
C ASP A 37 7.73 2.76 -4.53
N SER A 38 7.73 3.55 -3.45
CA SER A 38 7.08 4.86 -3.37
C SER A 38 5.56 4.83 -3.59
N CYS A 39 4.90 3.78 -3.13
CA CYS A 39 3.43 3.73 -3.03
C CYS A 39 2.96 3.85 -1.57
N LEU A 40 1.65 3.92 -1.36
CA LEU A 40 1.06 3.79 -0.02
C LEU A 40 0.39 2.43 0.13
N PHE A 41 0.53 1.80 1.29
CA PHE A 41 -0.25 0.63 1.65
C PHE A 41 -1.45 1.04 2.50
N VAL A 42 -2.57 0.38 2.27
CA VAL A 42 -3.82 0.56 2.99
C VAL A 42 -4.29 -0.80 3.49
N TYR A 43 -4.37 -0.95 4.80
CA TYR A 43 -4.72 -2.22 5.46
C TYR A 43 -6.03 -2.13 6.21
N PRO A 44 -6.91 -3.14 6.12
CA PRO A 44 -7.95 -3.30 7.13
C PRO A 44 -7.30 -3.53 8.50
N MET A 45 -7.98 -3.17 9.58
CA MET A 45 -7.42 -3.26 10.93
C MET A 45 -6.95 -4.68 11.31
N SER A 46 -7.63 -5.72 10.80
CA SER A 46 -7.24 -7.11 11.01
C SER A 46 -5.86 -7.44 10.42
N GLU A 47 -5.62 -7.03 9.17
CA GLU A 47 -4.34 -7.23 8.48
C GLU A 47 -3.23 -6.35 9.07
N TRP A 48 -3.58 -5.13 9.48
CA TRP A 48 -2.66 -4.27 10.20
C TRP A 48 -2.17 -4.91 11.49
N GLY A 49 -3.05 -5.51 12.29
CA GLY A 49 -2.66 -6.22 13.51
C GLY A 49 -1.72 -7.39 13.25
N MET A 50 -1.95 -8.15 12.17
CA MET A 50 -1.04 -9.23 11.77
C MET A 50 0.33 -8.70 11.31
N MET A 51 0.35 -7.60 10.55
CA MET A 51 1.60 -6.95 10.15
C MET A 51 2.36 -6.41 11.37
N GLU A 52 1.65 -5.75 12.29
CA GLU A 52 2.23 -5.21 13.52
C GLU A 52 2.92 -6.31 14.33
N HIS A 53 2.26 -7.46 14.50
CA HIS A 53 2.83 -8.61 15.20
C HIS A 53 4.10 -9.14 14.51
N LYS A 54 4.08 -9.27 13.18
CA LYS A 54 5.25 -9.70 12.40
C LYS A 54 6.42 -8.75 12.61
N LEU A 55 6.19 -7.44 12.56
CA LEU A 55 7.27 -6.45 12.74
C LEU A 55 7.78 -6.38 14.18
N LYS A 56 6.92 -6.56 15.19
CA LYS A 56 7.33 -6.68 16.59
C LYS A 56 8.24 -7.88 16.86
N SER A 57 8.10 -8.96 16.08
CA SER A 57 8.97 -10.14 16.19
C SER A 57 10.37 -9.95 15.59
N LEU A 58 10.62 -8.86 14.86
CA LEU A 58 11.94 -8.57 14.31
C LEU A 58 12.93 -8.22 15.43
N SER A 59 14.16 -8.74 15.31
CA SER A 59 15.20 -8.48 16.30
C SER A 59 15.60 -7.00 16.34
N LEU A 60 15.44 -6.37 17.50
CA LEU A 60 15.90 -5.01 17.75
C LEU A 60 17.42 -4.85 17.68
N MET A 61 18.20 -5.94 17.67
CA MET A 61 19.66 -5.88 17.51
C MET A 61 20.07 -5.60 16.06
N LYS A 62 19.25 -5.97 15.08
CA LYS A 62 19.53 -5.74 13.65
C LYS A 62 19.20 -4.30 13.25
N SER A 63 20.15 -3.60 12.65
CA SER A 63 19.97 -2.22 12.18
C SER A 63 18.85 -2.08 11.18
N GLU A 64 18.77 -3.03 10.25
CA GLU A 64 17.82 -3.06 9.13
C GLU A 64 16.39 -3.24 9.65
N ALA A 65 16.21 -4.11 10.65
CA ALA A 65 14.92 -4.31 11.31
C ALA A 65 14.41 -3.02 12.00
N ARG A 66 15.29 -2.31 12.71
CA ARG A 66 14.95 -1.02 13.34
C ARG A 66 14.63 0.05 12.29
N ALA A 67 15.43 0.12 11.22
CA ALA A 67 15.23 1.08 10.14
C ALA A 67 13.89 0.85 9.44
N PHE A 68 13.59 -0.40 9.06
CA PHE A 68 12.33 -0.78 8.43
C PHE A 68 11.14 -0.49 9.34
N SER A 69 11.18 -0.89 10.62
CA SER A 69 10.10 -0.64 11.58
C SER A 69 9.84 0.86 11.77
N ARG A 70 10.89 1.68 11.90
CA ARG A 70 10.74 3.14 12.01
C ARG A 70 10.15 3.73 10.74
N PHE A 71 10.65 3.32 9.58
CA PHE A 71 10.16 3.80 8.29
C PHE A 71 8.66 3.49 8.10
N PHE A 72 8.28 2.24 8.39
CA PHE A 72 6.92 1.75 8.21
C PHE A 72 5.94 2.30 9.25
N PHE A 73 6.27 2.24 10.54
CA PHE A 73 5.33 2.70 11.58
C PHE A 73 5.25 4.22 11.70
N SER A 74 6.32 4.97 11.43
CA SER A 74 6.25 6.45 11.47
C SER A 74 5.38 7.05 10.36
N GLY A 75 5.09 6.27 9.31
CA GLY A 75 4.16 6.66 8.25
C GLY A 75 2.73 6.20 8.51
N ALA A 76 2.50 5.31 9.48
CA ALA A 76 1.20 4.71 9.70
C ALA A 76 0.23 5.71 10.34
N THR A 77 -0.95 5.85 9.75
CA THR A 77 -2.03 6.69 10.25
C THR A 77 -3.35 5.94 10.13
N GLU A 78 -4.12 5.90 11.21
CA GLU A 78 -5.48 5.41 11.19
C GLU A 78 -6.38 6.43 10.48
N CYS A 79 -7.16 5.96 9.52
CA CYS A 79 -7.97 6.77 8.62
C CYS A 79 -9.40 6.25 8.56
N GLN A 80 -10.30 7.12 8.11
CA GLN A 80 -11.70 6.83 7.83
C GLN A 80 -12.09 7.49 6.51
N TRP A 81 -13.10 6.95 5.83
CA TRP A 81 -13.70 7.62 4.67
C TRP A 81 -14.77 8.63 5.10
N ASP A 82 -14.94 9.68 4.31
CA ASP A 82 -16.08 10.58 4.42
C ASP A 82 -17.35 9.95 3.80
N LYS A 83 -18.47 10.68 3.88
CA LYS A 83 -19.77 10.26 3.32
C LYS A 83 -19.77 10.04 1.80
N GLN A 84 -18.76 10.55 1.10
CA GLN A 84 -18.58 10.37 -0.35
C GLN A 84 -17.62 9.21 -0.68
N GLY A 85 -17.13 8.48 0.35
CA GLY A 85 -16.19 7.39 0.17
C GLY A 85 -14.75 7.85 -0.11
N ARG A 86 -14.41 9.11 0.24
CA ARG A 86 -13.05 9.63 0.10
C ARG A 86 -12.27 9.53 1.40
N VAL A 87 -10.98 9.26 1.32
CA VAL A 87 -10.06 9.35 2.46
C VAL A 87 -9.14 10.56 2.31
N ASN A 88 -8.86 11.27 3.41
CA ASN A 88 -7.82 12.28 3.47
C ASN A 88 -6.47 11.60 3.69
N VAL A 89 -5.58 11.68 2.70
CA VAL A 89 -4.23 11.10 2.79
C VAL A 89 -3.30 12.13 3.42
N PRO A 90 -2.64 11.87 4.56
CA PRO A 90 -1.72 12.83 5.19
C PRO A 90 -0.65 13.38 4.24
N ALA A 91 -0.31 14.67 4.37
CA ALA A 91 0.62 15.35 3.46
C ALA A 91 1.99 14.65 3.36
N VAL A 92 2.51 14.13 4.47
CA VAL A 92 3.77 13.36 4.50
C VAL A 92 3.72 12.08 3.67
N LEU A 93 2.55 11.44 3.57
CA LEU A 93 2.34 10.25 2.75
C LEU A 93 2.16 10.61 1.28
N ARG A 94 1.43 11.70 0.99
CA ARG A 94 1.30 12.21 -0.38
C ARG A 94 2.66 12.59 -0.96
N GLN A 95 3.49 13.28 -0.18
CA GLN A 95 4.85 13.64 -0.58
C GLN A 95 5.72 12.40 -0.83
N TYR A 96 5.66 11.41 0.07
CA TYR A 96 6.40 10.16 -0.07
C TYR A 96 6.02 9.42 -1.37
N ALA A 97 4.72 9.27 -1.63
CA ALA A 97 4.21 8.53 -2.76
C ALA A 97 4.00 9.37 -4.04
N LYS A 98 4.44 10.64 -4.01
CA LYS A 98 4.33 11.60 -5.12
C LYS A 98 2.89 11.71 -5.66
N LEU A 99 1.89 11.71 -4.78
CA LEU A 99 0.48 11.82 -5.14
C LEU A 99 0.13 13.30 -5.37
N ASP A 100 0.13 13.74 -6.63
CA ASP A 100 -0.11 15.12 -7.04
C ASP A 100 -1.39 15.30 -7.87
N LYS A 101 -1.79 14.30 -8.66
CA LYS A 101 -3.01 14.35 -9.46
C LYS A 101 -3.60 12.97 -9.73
N ASP A 102 -3.06 12.25 -10.71
CA ASP A 102 -3.62 10.99 -11.18
C ASP A 102 -3.04 9.83 -10.38
N CYS A 103 -3.90 8.94 -9.89
CA CYS A 103 -3.55 7.86 -9.00
C CYS A 103 -4.10 6.52 -9.50
N ALA A 104 -3.36 5.46 -9.23
CA ALA A 104 -3.83 4.08 -9.36
C ALA A 104 -4.10 3.52 -7.95
N VAL A 105 -5.25 2.87 -7.78
CA VAL A 105 -5.67 2.21 -6.55
C VAL A 105 -5.78 0.71 -6.83
N LEU A 106 -4.88 -0.06 -6.24
CA LEU A 106 -4.66 -1.47 -6.58
C LEU A 106 -5.11 -2.37 -5.43
N GLY A 107 -5.70 -3.51 -5.75
CA GLY A 107 -5.92 -4.57 -4.78
C GLY A 107 -4.83 -5.63 -4.88
N VAL A 108 -4.06 -5.83 -3.81
CA VAL A 108 -2.95 -6.78 -3.76
C VAL A 108 -3.16 -7.76 -2.61
N SER A 109 -4.13 -8.66 -2.81
CA SER A 109 -4.54 -9.71 -1.88
C SER A 109 -5.03 -9.20 -0.51
N ASN A 110 -4.11 -8.90 0.39
CA ASN A 110 -4.37 -8.54 1.78
C ASN A 110 -4.30 -7.03 2.06
N ARG A 111 -3.91 -6.24 1.05
CA ARG A 111 -3.84 -4.78 1.15
C ARG A 111 -4.38 -4.12 -0.11
N VAL A 112 -4.68 -2.84 0.03
CA VAL A 112 -4.82 -1.93 -1.09
C VAL A 112 -3.54 -1.12 -1.21
N GLU A 113 -3.14 -0.77 -2.43
CA GLU A 113 -2.03 0.13 -2.68
C GLU A 113 -2.53 1.39 -3.40
N ILE A 114 -1.95 2.54 -3.06
CA ILE A 114 -2.22 3.81 -3.74
C ILE A 114 -0.91 4.31 -4.34
N TRP A 115 -0.93 4.49 -5.65
CA TRP A 115 0.22 4.88 -6.44
C TRP A 115 -0.04 6.20 -7.16
N ASN A 116 1.01 6.97 -7.39
CA ASN A 116 1.02 7.91 -8.50
C ASN A 116 0.92 7.10 -9.80
N LYS A 117 0.03 7.51 -10.71
CA LYS A 117 -0.25 6.74 -11.94
C LYS A 117 0.99 6.53 -12.81
N GLU A 118 1.80 7.57 -13.04
CA GLU A 118 2.99 7.46 -13.88
C GLU A 118 4.06 6.56 -13.25
N LEU A 119 4.19 6.59 -11.92
CA LEU A 119 5.10 5.67 -11.22
C LEU A 119 4.64 4.22 -11.33
N TRP A 120 3.34 3.98 -11.26
CA TRP A 120 2.77 2.64 -11.44
C TRP A 120 2.99 2.11 -12.85
N GLU A 121 2.69 2.92 -13.87
CA GLU A 121 2.89 2.55 -15.28
C GLU A 121 4.36 2.21 -15.55
N ARG A 122 5.29 3.02 -15.05
CA ARG A 122 6.73 2.72 -15.15
C ARG A 122 7.11 1.43 -14.44
N TYR A 123 6.59 1.20 -13.23
CA TYR A 123 6.84 -0.03 -12.50
C TYR A 123 6.35 -1.25 -13.27
N CYS A 124 5.17 -1.18 -13.90
CA CYS A 124 4.65 -2.23 -14.77
C CYS A 124 5.56 -2.49 -15.96
N GLU A 125 5.97 -1.44 -16.69
CA GLU A 125 6.87 -1.58 -17.85
C GLU A 125 8.21 -2.24 -17.47
N GLU A 126 8.82 -1.83 -16.36
CA GLU A 126 10.07 -2.40 -15.85
C GLU A 126 9.88 -3.86 -15.37
N SER A 127 8.74 -4.17 -14.77
CA SER A 127 8.43 -5.49 -14.24
C SER A 127 8.01 -6.48 -15.32
N GLU A 128 7.30 -6.05 -16.37
CA GLU A 128 6.90 -6.89 -17.49
C GLU A 128 8.12 -7.47 -18.22
N GLY A 129 9.18 -6.67 -18.38
CA GLY A 129 10.44 -7.12 -18.98
C GLY A 129 11.17 -8.19 -18.18
N SER A 130 10.86 -8.32 -16.88
CA SER A 130 11.50 -9.26 -15.96
C SER A 130 10.53 -10.31 -15.39
N PHE A 131 9.27 -10.31 -15.82
CA PHE A 131 8.21 -11.12 -15.20
C PHE A 131 8.54 -12.61 -15.20
N ASN A 132 9.04 -13.13 -16.33
CA ASN A 132 9.43 -14.54 -16.43
C ASN A 132 10.64 -14.88 -15.53
N GLU A 133 11.65 -14.01 -15.48
CA GLU A 133 12.83 -14.22 -14.61
C GLU A 133 12.47 -14.16 -13.12
N ILE A 134 11.55 -13.26 -12.74
CA ILE A 134 11.02 -13.16 -11.38
C ILE A 134 10.23 -14.42 -11.04
N ALA A 135 9.37 -14.88 -11.96
CA ALA A 135 8.58 -16.09 -11.77
C ALA A 135 9.47 -17.33 -11.56
N GLU A 136 10.53 -17.48 -12.35
CA GLU A 136 11.52 -18.56 -12.18
C GLU A 136 12.18 -18.51 -10.80
N LYS A 137 12.67 -17.33 -10.37
CA LYS A 137 13.28 -17.17 -9.04
C LYS A 137 12.29 -17.45 -7.90
N LEU A 138 11.00 -17.15 -8.07
CA LEU A 138 9.97 -17.39 -7.06
C LEU A 138 9.59 -18.87 -6.96
N VAL A 139 9.65 -19.64 -8.04
CA VAL A 139 9.43 -21.10 -8.01
C VAL A 139 10.55 -21.79 -7.20
N ASP A 140 11.78 -21.28 -7.29
CA ASP A 140 12.91 -21.78 -6.50
C ASP A 140 12.77 -21.46 -4.99
N PHE A 141 11.98 -20.45 -4.62
CA PHE A 141 11.51 -20.24 -3.25
C PHE A 141 10.30 -21.15 -3.00
N ASN A 142 10.54 -22.47 -2.92
CA ASN A 142 9.57 -23.51 -2.55
C ASN A 142 8.30 -22.96 -1.87
N PHE A 143 7.20 -22.95 -2.62
CA PHE A 143 5.87 -23.15 -2.03
C PHE A 143 5.81 -24.61 -1.57
N ASP A 144 6.44 -24.91 -0.42
CA ASP A 144 6.09 -26.10 0.34
C ASP A 144 4.68 -25.85 0.91
N LEU A 145 3.69 -26.20 0.09
CA LEU A 145 2.27 -26.28 0.43
C LEU A 145 1.99 -27.63 1.12
#